data_AF-A0A7V9U247-F1
#
_entry.id   AF-A0A7V9U247-F1
#
_cell.length_a   1.000
_cell.length_b   1.000
_cell.length_c   1.000
_cell.angle_alpha   90.00
_cell.angle_beta   90.00
_cell.angle_gamma   90.00
#
_symmetry.space_group_name_H-M   'P 1'
#
loop_
_entity.id
_entity.type
_entity.pdbx_description
1 polymer ?
#
loop_
_entity_poly.entity_id
_entity_poly.type
_entity_poly.pdbx_seq_one_letter_code
_entity_poly.pdbx_strand_id
1 'polypeptide(L)'
;MAILRNPTSRAYSHYHMERRKGLEELSFEEAIDAESGRLDGEAERLLADDDYRSPAYCHRSYLARGIYADQLERWTAFFPLNQILILKAEDLRTATGATLRTTLEFLGVPDCELKLDRVRNAGEYLPMRAATRARLTEYFEPHNRRLYEMLDVKPLWE
;
A
#
# COMPACT_ATOMS: atom_id res chain seq x y z
N MET A 1 -0.28 -12.53 5.01
CA MET A 1 -1.09 -11.99 3.90
C MET A 1 -0.77 -10.51 3.74
N ALA A 2 -0.61 -10.03 2.51
CA ALA A 2 -0.45 -8.62 2.17
C ALA A 2 -1.45 -8.22 1.08
N ILE A 3 -2.10 -7.07 1.24
CA ILE A 3 -3.06 -6.55 0.26
C ILE A 3 -2.46 -5.30 -0.37
N LEU A 4 -2.16 -5.39 -1.66
CA LEU A 4 -1.52 -4.33 -2.43
C LEU A 4 -2.57 -3.55 -3.22
N ARG A 5 -2.41 -2.24 -3.31
CA ARG A 5 -3.25 -1.35 -4.13
C ARG A 5 -2.36 -0.60 -5.09
N ASN A 6 -2.88 -0.12 -6.22
CA ASN A 6 -2.13 0.81 -7.06
C ASN A 6 -1.47 1.91 -6.21
N PRO A 7 -0.13 2.02 -6.19
CA PRO A 7 0.59 2.81 -5.18
C PRO A 7 0.28 4.30 -5.27
N THR A 8 0.08 4.84 -6.49
CA THR A 8 -0.40 6.21 -6.73
C THR A 8 -1.76 6.46 -6.07
N SER A 9 -2.72 5.55 -6.28
CA SER A 9 -4.06 5.66 -5.69
C SER A 9 -4.05 5.46 -4.18
N ARG A 10 -3.17 4.58 -3.67
CA ARG A 10 -2.94 4.35 -2.24
C ARG A 10 -2.37 5.59 -1.56
N ALA A 11 -1.34 6.21 -2.13
CA ALA A 11 -0.71 7.43 -1.62
C ALA A 11 -1.74 8.56 -1.44
N TYR A 12 -2.53 8.80 -2.49
CA TYR A 12 -3.55 9.85 -2.47
C TYR A 12 -4.68 9.58 -1.46
N SER A 13 -5.11 8.32 -1.38
CA SER A 13 -6.08 7.90 -0.38
C SER A 13 -5.56 8.06 1.05
N HIS A 14 -4.26 7.79 1.28
CA HIS A 14 -3.61 7.98 2.57
C HIS A 14 -3.55 9.46 2.93
N TYR A 15 -3.10 10.32 2.00
CA TYR A 15 -3.11 11.78 2.18
C TYR A 15 -4.48 12.31 2.60
N HIS A 16 -5.55 11.95 1.89
CA HIS A 16 -6.90 12.41 2.23
C HIS A 16 -7.40 11.90 3.58
N MET A 17 -6.98 10.70 3.99
CA MET A 17 -7.26 10.22 5.34
C MET A 17 -6.58 11.10 6.40
N GLU A 18 -5.32 11.48 6.20
CA GLU A 18 -4.57 12.30 7.15
C GLU A 18 -5.05 13.77 7.16
N ARG A 19 -5.45 14.32 6.00
CA ARG A 19 -6.16 15.61 5.91
C ARG A 19 -7.44 15.61 6.75
N ARG A 20 -8.27 14.56 6.64
CA ARG A 20 -9.52 14.45 7.42
C ARG A 20 -9.29 14.34 8.92
N LYS A 21 -8.16 13.78 9.34
CA LYS A 21 -7.76 13.71 10.76
C LYS A 21 -7.17 15.03 11.28
N GLY A 22 -7.04 16.06 10.43
CA GLY A 22 -6.35 17.30 10.79
C GLY A 22 -4.85 17.11 10.96
N LEU A 23 -4.30 16.02 10.44
CA LEU A 23 -2.88 15.71 10.57
C LEU A 23 -2.09 16.28 9.40
N GLU A 24 -2.64 16.45 8.20
CA GLU A 24 -1.92 17.09 7.08
C GLU A 24 -2.46 18.48 6.77
N GLU A 25 -1.54 19.42 6.55
CA GLU A 25 -1.84 20.83 6.26
C GLU A 25 -1.34 21.25 4.89
N LEU A 26 -0.32 20.56 4.36
CA LEU A 26 0.19 20.76 3.01
C LEU A 26 -0.79 20.27 1.95
N SER A 27 -0.65 20.78 0.72
CA SER A 27 -1.26 20.15 -0.45
C SER A 27 -0.64 18.76 -0.69
N PHE A 28 -1.27 17.95 -1.56
CA PHE A 28 -0.75 16.61 -1.83
C PHE A 28 0.64 16.65 -2.45
N GLU A 29 0.88 17.55 -3.41
CA GLU A 29 2.17 17.72 -4.08
C GLU A 29 3.26 18.17 -3.09
N GLU A 30 2.97 19.17 -2.26
CA GLU A 30 3.91 19.62 -1.22
C GLU A 30 4.19 18.52 -0.17
N ALA A 31 3.18 17.73 0.18
CA ALA A 31 3.30 16.66 1.16
C ALA A 31 4.21 15.52 0.69
N ILE A 32 4.12 15.13 -0.59
CA ILE A 32 5.00 14.11 -1.17
C ILE A 32 6.42 14.65 -1.42
N ASP A 33 6.57 15.93 -1.73
CA ASP A 33 7.89 16.56 -1.89
C ASP A 33 8.62 16.70 -0.55
N ALA A 34 7.88 16.95 0.54
CA ALA A 34 8.44 17.04 1.89
C ALA A 34 8.67 15.67 2.56
N GLU A 35 8.19 14.56 1.97
CA GLU A 35 8.17 13.25 2.61
C GLU A 35 9.57 12.75 2.97
N SER A 36 10.53 12.83 2.05
CA SER A 36 11.89 12.32 2.29
C SER A 36 12.55 12.97 3.49
N GLY A 37 12.44 14.30 3.61
CA GLY A 37 12.97 15.04 4.76
C GLY A 37 12.20 14.76 6.07
N ARG A 38 10.90 14.47 5.99
CA ARG A 38 10.08 14.10 7.17
C ARG A 38 10.39 12.69 7.69
N LEU A 39 10.89 11.80 6.83
CA LEU A 39 11.18 10.40 7.16
C LEU A 39 12.67 10.13 7.39
N ASP A 40 13.52 11.14 7.24
CA ASP A 40 14.97 11.00 7.38
C ASP A 40 15.35 10.47 8.78
N GLY A 41 16.15 9.41 8.82
CA GLY A 41 16.55 8.74 10.06
C GLY A 41 15.46 7.91 10.77
N GLU A 42 14.19 7.98 10.35
CA GLU A 42 13.10 7.30 11.06
C GLU A 42 13.17 5.77 10.90
N ALA A 43 13.70 5.28 9.77
CA ALA A 43 13.89 3.85 9.54
C ALA A 43 14.97 3.27 10.48
N GLU A 44 16.08 3.98 10.64
CA GLU A 44 17.18 3.62 11.52
C GLU A 44 16.72 3.59 12.99
N ARG A 45 15.93 4.59 13.39
CA ARG A 45 15.35 4.65 14.73
C ARG A 45 14.39 3.49 15.00
N LEU A 46 13.55 3.14 14.02
CA LEU A 46 12.65 1.98 14.12
C LEU A 46 13.40 0.64 14.22
N LEU A 47 14.60 0.54 13.63
CA LEU A 47 15.43 -0.67 13.72
C LEU A 47 16.28 -0.72 15.00
N ALA A 48 16.60 0.43 15.58
CA ALA A 48 17.45 0.53 16.76
C ALA A 48 16.68 0.30 18.08
N ASP A 49 15.36 0.53 18.09
CA ASP A 49 14.53 0.48 19.28
C ASP A 49 13.14 -0.11 18.96
N ASP A 50 12.87 -1.32 19.47
CA ASP A 50 11.61 -2.05 19.27
C ASP A 50 10.40 -1.32 19.88
N ASP A 51 10.60 -0.46 20.88
CA ASP A 51 9.56 0.33 21.52
C ASP A 51 9.33 1.68 20.82
N TYR A 52 10.24 2.09 19.94
CA TYR A 52 10.10 3.31 19.18
C TYR A 52 8.91 3.23 18.22
N ARG A 53 8.15 4.32 18.16
CA ARG A 53 7.08 4.52 17.19
C ARG A 53 7.37 5.80 16.45
N SER A 54 7.25 5.76 15.13
CA SER A 54 7.46 6.91 14.25
C SER A 54 6.11 7.47 13.80
N PRO A 55 5.59 8.55 14.41
CA PRO A 55 4.40 9.23 13.89
C PRO A 55 4.64 9.73 12.47
N ALA A 56 5.87 10.16 12.15
CA ALA A 56 6.23 10.57 10.80
C ALA A 56 6.02 9.42 9.81
N TYR A 57 6.55 8.23 10.08
CA TYR A 57 6.34 7.07 9.23
C TYR A 57 4.88 6.64 9.21
N CYS A 58 4.14 6.69 10.32
CA CYS A 58 2.72 6.33 10.35
C CYS A 58 1.85 7.27 9.50
N HIS A 59 2.10 8.57 9.54
CA HIS A 59 1.19 9.60 9.01
C HIS A 59 1.69 10.26 7.71
N ARG A 60 2.98 10.20 7.40
CA ARG A 60 3.61 10.97 6.31
C ARG A 60 4.25 10.14 5.21
N SER A 61 4.26 8.81 5.34
CA SER A 61 4.78 7.92 4.30
C SER A 61 3.74 7.66 3.19
N TYR A 62 3.52 8.67 2.36
CA TYR A 62 2.64 8.59 1.20
C TYR A 62 3.29 7.83 0.04
N LEU A 63 4.59 7.98 -0.18
CA LEU A 63 5.33 7.29 -1.24
C LEU A 63 6.04 6.04 -0.73
N ALA A 64 6.79 6.14 0.38
CA ALA A 64 7.62 5.05 0.91
C ALA A 64 6.80 3.77 1.18
N ARG A 65 5.59 3.89 1.74
CA ARG A 65 4.69 2.73 1.95
C ARG A 65 4.11 2.15 0.67
N GLY A 66 4.19 2.86 -0.45
CA GLY A 66 3.83 2.36 -1.78
C GLY A 66 4.94 1.54 -2.44
N ILE A 67 6.17 1.58 -1.90
CA ILE A 67 7.27 0.74 -2.39
C ILE A 67 7.14 -0.63 -1.73
N TYR A 68 6.30 -1.48 -2.32
CA TYR A 68 5.96 -2.78 -1.74
C TYR A 68 7.13 -3.77 -1.76
N ALA A 69 8.00 -3.69 -2.76
CA ALA A 69 9.19 -4.55 -2.84
C ALA A 69 10.09 -4.39 -1.59
N ASP A 70 10.39 -3.18 -1.14
CA ASP A 70 11.21 -2.94 0.08
C ASP A 70 10.57 -3.55 1.34
N GLN A 71 9.24 -3.53 1.41
CA GLN A 71 8.51 -4.08 2.54
C GLN A 71 8.52 -5.61 2.48
N LEU A 72 8.27 -6.18 1.30
CA LEU A 72 8.24 -7.64 1.12
C LEU A 72 9.63 -8.25 1.29
N GLU A 73 10.70 -7.61 0.81
CA GLU A 73 12.08 -8.09 1.00
C GLU A 73 12.38 -8.37 2.48
N ARG A 74 11.96 -7.48 3.38
CA ARG A 74 12.11 -7.65 4.83
C ARG A 74 11.33 -8.85 5.36
N TRP A 75 10.11 -9.07 4.86
CA TRP A 75 9.32 -10.25 5.26
C TRP A 75 9.89 -11.55 4.70
N THR A 76 10.36 -11.52 3.45
CA THR A 76 10.92 -12.70 2.78
C THR A 76 12.27 -13.15 3.33
N ALA A 77 12.93 -12.31 4.11
CA ALA A 77 14.09 -12.70 4.90
C ALA A 77 13.77 -13.73 6.00
N PHE A 78 12.50 -13.79 6.45
CA PHE A 78 12.06 -14.68 7.53
C PHE A 78 11.02 -15.70 7.09
N PHE A 79 10.18 -15.38 6.10
CA PHE A 79 9.12 -16.25 5.61
C PHE A 79 9.25 -16.46 4.10
N PRO A 80 9.28 -17.71 3.60
CA PRO A 80 9.23 -17.94 2.16
C PRO A 80 7.96 -17.35 1.55
N LEU A 81 8.04 -16.91 0.29
CA LEU A 81 6.95 -16.19 -0.37
C LEU A 81 5.64 -16.99 -0.43
N ASN A 82 5.72 -18.33 -0.50
CA ASN A 82 4.55 -19.21 -0.48
C ASN A 82 3.77 -19.20 0.85
N GLN A 83 4.36 -18.68 1.94
CA GLN A 83 3.66 -18.42 3.21
C GLN A 83 3.09 -17.00 3.30
N ILE A 84 3.17 -16.22 2.23
CA ILE A 84 2.64 -14.87 2.16
C ILE A 84 1.67 -14.76 0.98
N LEU A 85 0.37 -14.85 1.28
CA LEU A 85 -0.65 -14.53 0.28
C LEU A 85 -0.60 -13.05 -0.10
N ILE A 86 -0.32 -12.76 -1.37
CA ILE A 86 -0.37 -11.42 -1.95
C ILE A 86 -1.69 -11.25 -2.71
N LEU A 87 -2.48 -10.26 -2.32
CA LEU A 87 -3.77 -9.94 -2.94
C LEU A 87 -3.74 -8.53 -3.53
N LYS A 88 -4.53 -8.33 -4.59
CA LYS A 88 -4.77 -7.02 -5.18
C LYS A 88 -6.07 -6.43 -4.61
N ALA A 89 -5.99 -5.22 -4.06
CA ALA A 89 -7.10 -4.53 -3.45
C ALA A 89 -8.24 -4.24 -4.44
N GLU A 90 -7.89 -3.99 -5.71
CA GLU A 90 -8.87 -3.78 -6.77
C GLU A 90 -9.75 -5.04 -6.99
N ASP A 91 -9.18 -6.24 -6.84
CA ASP A 91 -9.89 -7.52 -7.02
C ASP A 91 -10.85 -7.81 -5.87
N LEU A 92 -10.54 -7.34 -4.65
CA LEU A 92 -11.48 -7.39 -3.52
C LEU A 92 -12.80 -6.64 -3.82
N ARG A 93 -12.78 -5.68 -4.76
CA ARG A 93 -13.96 -4.92 -5.18
C ARG A 93 -14.64 -5.50 -6.41
N THR A 94 -13.88 -5.98 -7.39
CA THR A 94 -14.41 -6.42 -8.69
C THR A 94 -14.64 -7.92 -8.78
N ALA A 95 -13.93 -8.71 -7.98
CA ALA A 95 -13.92 -10.17 -7.98
C ALA A 95 -13.99 -10.75 -6.56
N THR A 96 -14.73 -10.09 -5.66
CA THR A 96 -14.75 -10.36 -4.21
C THR A 96 -14.89 -11.84 -3.85
N GLY A 97 -15.84 -12.56 -4.44
CA GLY A 97 -16.05 -13.98 -4.14
C GLY A 97 -14.86 -14.86 -4.55
N ALA A 98 -14.20 -14.55 -5.67
CA ALA A 98 -13.01 -15.28 -6.09
C ALA A 98 -11.82 -14.99 -5.16
N THR A 99 -11.58 -13.71 -4.83
CA THR A 99 -10.51 -13.33 -3.89
C THR A 99 -10.70 -13.93 -2.50
N LEU A 100 -11.95 -14.02 -2.02
CA LEU A 100 -12.27 -14.68 -0.76
C LEU A 100 -11.95 -16.18 -0.81
N ARG A 101 -12.37 -16.89 -1.86
CA ARG A 101 -12.04 -18.32 -2.00
C ARG A 101 -10.53 -18.55 -1.98
N THR A 102 -9.76 -17.78 -2.73
CA THR A 102 -8.29 -17.83 -2.68
C THR A 102 -7.73 -17.61 -1.27
N THR A 103 -8.35 -16.70 -0.51
CA THR A 103 -7.96 -16.45 0.89
C THR A 103 -8.28 -17.65 1.78
N LEU A 104 -9.46 -18.25 1.65
CA LEU A 104 -9.87 -19.43 2.44
C LEU A 104 -9.00 -20.65 2.11
N GLU A 105 -8.72 -20.88 0.82
CA GLU A 105 -7.81 -21.93 0.34
C GLU A 105 -6.40 -21.76 0.93
N PHE A 106 -5.86 -20.54 0.90
CA PHE A 106 -4.55 -20.25 1.50
C PHE A 106 -4.52 -20.50 3.01
N LEU A 107 -5.61 -20.22 3.71
CA LEU A 107 -5.74 -20.47 5.15
C LEU A 107 -6.04 -21.94 5.48
N GLY A 108 -6.33 -22.79 4.48
CA GLY A 108 -6.68 -24.20 4.68
C GLY A 108 -8.04 -24.40 5.34
N VAL A 109 -8.97 -23.46 5.19
CA VAL A 109 -10.32 -23.54 5.77
C VAL A 109 -11.38 -23.81 4.70
N PRO A 110 -12.51 -24.46 5.04
CA PRO A 110 -13.59 -24.71 4.08
C PRO A 110 -14.14 -23.42 3.47
N ASP A 111 -14.62 -23.51 2.23
CA ASP A 111 -15.34 -22.42 1.59
C ASP A 111 -16.60 -22.07 2.41
N CYS A 112 -16.88 -20.78 2.54
CA CYS A 112 -18.08 -20.30 3.20
C CYS A 112 -18.66 -19.11 2.43
N GLU A 113 -19.98 -19.11 2.29
CA GLU A 113 -20.69 -18.04 1.62
C GLU A 113 -20.75 -16.80 2.54
N LEU A 114 -19.82 -15.87 2.34
CA LEU A 114 -19.80 -14.60 3.05
C LEU A 114 -20.70 -13.58 2.37
N LYS A 115 -21.73 -13.11 3.10
CA LYS A 115 -22.57 -11.99 2.67
C LYS A 115 -21.84 -10.68 2.96
N LEU A 116 -21.20 -10.13 1.94
CA LEU A 116 -20.59 -8.80 1.99
C LEU A 116 -21.57 -7.80 1.40
N ASP A 117 -22.16 -6.97 2.26
CA ASP A 117 -23.29 -6.10 1.94
C ASP A 117 -22.88 -4.63 1.76
N ARG A 118 -21.67 -4.23 2.18
CA ARG A 118 -21.28 -2.82 2.14
C ARG A 118 -19.77 -2.56 2.10
N VAL A 119 -19.36 -1.67 1.20
CA VAL A 119 -18.04 -1.02 1.24
C VAL A 119 -18.02 -0.04 2.41
N ARG A 120 -17.11 -0.24 3.36
CA ARG A 120 -16.86 0.70 4.47
C ARG A 120 -15.63 1.55 4.15
N ASN A 121 -15.56 2.75 4.75
CA ASN A 121 -14.41 3.65 4.66
C ASN A 121 -14.02 4.10 3.24
N ALA A 122 -14.99 4.16 2.31
CA ALA A 122 -14.78 4.81 1.03
C ALA A 122 -14.67 6.33 1.25
N GLY A 123 -13.49 6.89 1.02
CA GLY A 123 -13.28 8.33 1.07
C GLY A 123 -13.74 8.99 -0.23
N GLU A 124 -14.52 10.06 -0.11
CA GLU A 124 -14.81 10.96 -1.24
C GLU A 124 -13.84 12.14 -1.20
N TYR A 125 -13.19 12.41 -2.33
CA TYR A 125 -12.28 13.52 -2.50
C TYR A 125 -12.09 13.83 -3.98
N LEU A 126 -11.65 15.06 -4.28
CA LEU A 126 -11.42 15.51 -5.65
C LEU A 126 -10.41 14.59 -6.36
N PRO A 127 -10.60 14.33 -7.67
CA PRO A 127 -9.62 13.60 -8.45
C PRO A 127 -8.24 14.26 -8.38
N MET A 128 -7.19 13.43 -8.30
CA MET A 128 -5.81 13.89 -8.42
C MET A 128 -5.59 14.56 -9.78
N ARG A 129 -4.81 15.64 -9.82
CA ARG A 129 -4.37 16.27 -11.07
C ARG A 129 -3.67 15.25 -11.98
N ALA A 130 -3.94 15.32 -13.28
CA ALA A 130 -3.37 14.40 -14.27
C ALA A 130 -1.84 14.42 -14.29
N ALA A 131 -1.23 15.61 -14.18
CA ALA A 131 0.22 15.76 -14.10
C ALA A 131 0.82 15.07 -12.88
N THR A 132 0.21 15.24 -11.70
CA THR A 132 0.64 14.58 -10.46
C THR A 132 0.50 13.06 -10.57
N ARG A 133 -0.57 12.57 -11.20
CA ARG A 133 -0.75 11.13 -11.46
C ARG A 133 0.36 10.59 -12.37
N ALA A 134 0.65 11.26 -13.47
CA ALA A 134 1.70 10.84 -14.41
C ALA A 134 3.07 10.79 -13.71
N ARG A 135 3.43 11.85 -12.96
CA ARG A 135 4.66 11.90 -12.15
C ARG A 135 4.77 10.72 -11.19
N LEU A 136 3.67 10.38 -10.49
CA LEU A 136 3.69 9.28 -9.54
C LEU A 136 3.70 7.90 -10.21
N THR A 137 3.02 7.73 -11.34
CA THR A 137 3.11 6.50 -12.14
C THR A 137 4.54 6.27 -12.60
N GLU A 138 5.21 7.30 -13.12
CA GLU A 138 6.62 7.23 -13.51
C GLU A 138 7.53 6.92 -12.31
N TYR A 139 7.31 7.60 -11.18
CA TYR A 139 8.05 7.34 -9.93
C TYR A 139 7.92 5.88 -9.47
N PHE A 140 6.72 5.30 -9.52
CA PHE A 140 6.49 3.94 -9.04
C PHE A 140 6.84 2.85 -10.07
N GLU A 141 7.02 3.17 -11.35
CA GLU A 141 7.32 2.19 -12.41
C GLU A 141 8.51 1.27 -12.07
N PRO A 142 9.71 1.77 -11.70
CA PRO A 142 10.84 0.89 -11.40
C PRO A 142 10.61 0.04 -10.16
N HIS A 143 9.90 0.60 -9.16
CA HIS A 143 9.54 -0.12 -7.94
C HIS A 143 8.51 -1.23 -8.18
N ASN A 144 7.53 -0.97 -9.04
CA ASN A 144 6.51 -1.93 -9.45
C ASN A 144 7.12 -3.05 -10.28
N ARG A 145 8.03 -2.73 -11.20
CA ARG A 145 8.77 -3.73 -11.98
C ARG A 145 9.56 -4.67 -11.07
N ARG A 146 10.33 -4.14 -10.12
CA ARG A 146 11.03 -4.96 -9.11
C ARG A 146 10.06 -5.85 -8.32
N LEU A 147 8.91 -5.32 -7.93
CA LEU A 147 7.87 -6.10 -7.25
C LEU A 147 7.36 -7.26 -8.14
N TYR A 148 7.07 -7.01 -9.41
CA TYR A 148 6.55 -8.03 -10.32
C TYR A 148 7.58 -9.13 -10.58
N GLU A 149 8.85 -8.77 -10.74
CA GLU A 149 9.97 -9.70 -10.86
C GLU A 149 10.13 -10.54 -9.58
N MET A 150 10.09 -9.91 -8.40
CA MET A 150 10.16 -10.60 -7.11
C MET A 150 9.03 -11.62 -6.92
N LEU A 151 7.84 -11.33 -7.44
CA LEU A 151 6.65 -12.18 -7.29
C LEU A 151 6.46 -13.17 -8.45
N ASP A 152 7.25 -13.06 -9.53
CA ASP A 152 7.07 -13.79 -10.79
C ASP A 152 5.63 -13.65 -11.35
N VAL A 153 5.13 -12.42 -11.40
CA VAL A 153 3.76 -12.11 -11.88
C VAL A 153 3.78 -11.13 -13.05
N LYS A 154 2.69 -11.16 -13.82
CA LYS A 154 2.42 -10.11 -14.82
C LYS A 154 2.19 -8.75 -14.13
N PRO A 155 2.44 -7.64 -14.85
CA PRO A 155 2.16 -6.30 -14.32
C PRO A 155 0.75 -6.17 -13.73
N LEU A 156 0.68 -5.74 -12.47
CA LEU A 156 -0.59 -5.57 -11.74
C LEU A 156 -1.24 -4.22 -12.03
N TRP A 157 -0.44 -3.21 -12.35
CA TRP A 157 -0.84 -1.84 -12.62
C TRP A 157 -0.13 -1.33 -13.87
N GLU A 158 -0.86 -0.48 -14.60
CA GLU A 158 -0.36 0.34 -15.69
C GLU A 158 0.37 1.59 -15.18
#